data_AF-A0A0B4D0M9-F1
#
_entry.id   AF-A0A0B4D0M9-F1
#
_cell.length_a   1.000
_cell.length_b   1.000
_cell.length_c   1.000
_cell.angle_alpha   90.00
_cell.angle_beta   90.00
_cell.angle_gamma   90.00
#
_symmetry.space_group_name_H-M   'P 1'
#
loop_
_entity.id
_entity.type
_entity.pdbx_description
1 polymer ?
#
loop_
_entity_poly.entity_id
_entity_poly.type
_entity_poly.pdbx_seq_one_letter_code
_entity_poly.pdbx_strand_id
1 'polypeptide(L)'
;MPADILTLHPAPLPPSEAARRRAMLLHPSNVTPRASDSSLQEPGSARQAEELAARFDGLHQEMLNRGLPAREALTEVARTAARDIWDGFALRLRRHRAAGEQIDANVVAVALASIQCMTRALPRHPGDLDYAARTVSTARRRLQYNGGLLHRLHPHRNPAFQEAVATLQSLEAFLNNRHRTAA
;
A
#
# COMPACT_ATOMS: atom_id res chain seq x y z
N MET A 1 6.61 -40.15 -60.47
CA MET A 1 7.19 -40.15 -59.13
C MET A 1 6.71 -38.89 -58.41
N PRO A 2 5.60 -38.90 -57.65
CA PRO A 2 5.19 -37.75 -56.86
C PRO A 2 5.88 -37.77 -55.49
N ALA A 3 6.30 -36.59 -55.02
CA ALA A 3 6.88 -36.41 -53.70
C ALA A 3 5.77 -36.26 -52.65
N ASP A 4 5.69 -37.19 -51.70
CA ASP A 4 4.82 -37.09 -50.54
C ASP A 4 5.34 -36.01 -49.58
N ILE A 5 4.58 -34.93 -49.44
CA ILE A 5 4.82 -33.90 -48.44
C ILE A 5 4.35 -34.45 -47.09
N LEU A 6 5.30 -34.89 -46.27
CA LEU A 6 5.06 -35.28 -44.88
C LEU A 6 4.52 -34.07 -44.11
N THR A 7 3.20 -34.06 -43.88
CA THR A 7 2.53 -33.15 -42.96
C THR A 7 2.94 -33.51 -41.54
N LEU A 8 3.91 -32.78 -40.99
CA LEU A 8 4.26 -32.81 -39.58
C LEU A 8 3.09 -32.26 -38.77
N HIS A 9 2.22 -33.14 -38.27
CA HIS A 9 1.26 -32.76 -37.23
C HIS A 9 2.01 -32.60 -35.90
N PRO A 10 2.10 -31.38 -35.32
CA PRO A 10 2.68 -31.23 -34.01
C PRO A 10 1.77 -31.93 -32.98
N ALA A 11 2.35 -32.83 -32.20
CA ALA A 11 1.65 -33.51 -31.11
C ALA A 11 1.04 -32.48 -30.14
N PRO A 12 -0.17 -32.72 -29.62
CA PRO A 12 -0.81 -31.82 -28.67
C PRO A 12 0.08 -31.65 -27.43
N LEU A 13 0.43 -30.41 -27.13
CA LEU A 13 1.30 -30.07 -26.00
C LEU A 13 0.66 -30.54 -24.69
N PRO A 14 1.43 -31.15 -23.77
CA PRO A 14 0.92 -31.55 -22.48
C PRO A 14 0.43 -30.32 -21.70
N PRO A 15 -0.66 -30.46 -20.91
CA PRO A 15 -1.33 -29.33 -20.28
C PRO A 15 -0.43 -28.52 -19.34
N SER A 16 0.57 -29.17 -18.73
CA SER A 16 1.58 -28.52 -17.88
C SER A 16 2.50 -27.57 -18.67
N GLU A 17 2.83 -27.91 -19.91
CA GLU A 17 3.68 -27.08 -20.77
C GLU A 17 2.89 -25.92 -21.39
N ALA A 18 1.62 -26.13 -21.72
CA ALA A 18 0.71 -25.06 -22.11
C ALA A 18 0.50 -24.05 -20.97
N ALA A 19 0.34 -24.54 -19.72
CA ALA A 19 0.25 -23.69 -18.53
C ALA A 19 1.56 -22.90 -18.29
N ARG A 20 2.73 -23.55 -18.45
CA ARG A 20 4.03 -22.87 -18.33
C ARG A 20 4.22 -21.78 -19.38
N ARG A 21 3.85 -22.03 -20.64
CA ARG A 21 3.93 -21.02 -21.71
C ARG A 21 3.00 -19.84 -21.47
N ARG A 22 1.77 -20.09 -20.97
CA ARG A 22 0.84 -19.03 -20.54
C ARG A 22 1.41 -18.22 -19.38
N ALA A 23 1.99 -18.87 -18.37
CA ALA A 23 2.62 -18.20 -17.25
C ALA A 23 3.84 -17.34 -17.68
N MET A 24 4.64 -17.81 -18.64
CA MET A 24 5.75 -17.05 -19.20
C MET A 24 5.28 -15.84 -20.04
N LEU A 25 4.20 -15.97 -20.80
CA LEU A 25 3.64 -14.85 -21.57
C LEU A 25 3.04 -13.76 -20.66
N LEU A 26 2.53 -14.14 -19.50
CA LEU A 26 2.00 -13.24 -18.47
C LEU A 26 3.07 -12.78 -17.46
N HIS A 27 4.34 -13.09 -17.72
CA HIS A 27 5.43 -12.66 -16.85
C HIS A 27 5.57 -11.13 -16.92
N PRO A 28 5.70 -10.43 -15.78
CA PRO A 28 5.69 -8.97 -15.70
C PRO A 28 6.81 -8.28 -16.50
N SER A 29 7.84 -9.01 -16.94
CA SER A 29 8.91 -8.51 -17.80
C SER A 29 8.51 -8.34 -19.27
N ASN A 30 7.40 -8.91 -19.72
CA ASN A 30 7.03 -8.98 -21.14
C ASN A 30 6.00 -7.91 -21.57
N VAL A 31 5.62 -7.01 -20.66
CA VAL A 31 4.65 -5.94 -20.93
C VAL A 31 5.37 -4.67 -21.38
N THR A 32 5.17 -4.26 -22.63
CA THR A 32 5.67 -2.97 -23.12
C THR A 32 4.77 -1.83 -22.65
N PRO A 33 5.32 -0.71 -22.15
CA PRO A 33 4.53 0.37 -21.58
C PRO A 33 3.79 1.15 -22.67
N ARG A 34 2.48 1.31 -22.54
CA ARG A 34 1.71 2.32 -23.26
C ARG A 34 1.63 3.58 -22.39
N ALA A 35 2.22 4.67 -22.87
CA ALA A 35 2.17 5.97 -22.21
C ALA A 35 0.70 6.36 -21.97
N SER A 36 0.34 6.65 -20.72
CA SER A 36 -0.99 7.09 -20.34
C SER A 36 -0.83 8.34 -19.48
N ASP A 37 -1.51 9.40 -19.91
CA ASP A 37 -1.49 10.74 -19.36
C ASP A 37 -1.83 10.78 -17.86
N SER A 38 -0.97 11.45 -17.09
CA SER A 38 -1.21 11.76 -15.68
C SER A 38 -1.69 13.19 -15.54
N SER A 39 -3.00 13.38 -15.50
CA SER A 39 -3.61 14.59 -14.97
C SER A 39 -4.94 14.19 -14.35
N LEU A 40 -5.09 14.42 -13.04
CA LEU A 40 -6.33 14.56 -12.27
C LEU A 40 -5.95 14.54 -10.78
N GLN A 41 -5.71 15.74 -10.25
CA GLN A 41 -5.53 16.02 -8.83
C GLN A 41 -6.86 16.61 -8.35
N GLU A 42 -7.63 15.83 -7.57
CA GLU A 42 -9.02 16.13 -7.20
C GLU A 42 -9.15 17.09 -5.98
N PRO A 43 -10.13 18.02 -5.98
CA PRO A 43 -10.35 19.03 -4.95
C PRO A 43 -10.85 18.51 -3.58
N GLY A 44 -11.18 17.23 -3.44
CA GLY A 44 -11.55 16.61 -2.15
C GLY A 44 -10.37 16.33 -1.20
N SER A 45 -9.12 16.50 -1.66
CA SER A 45 -7.92 16.13 -0.92
C SER A 45 -7.55 17.10 0.23
N ALA A 46 -7.86 18.40 0.09
CA ALA A 46 -7.48 19.40 1.09
C ALA A 46 -8.28 19.27 2.40
N ARG A 47 -9.61 19.14 2.30
CA ARG A 47 -10.50 18.95 3.46
C ARG A 47 -10.16 17.68 4.24
N GLN A 48 -9.86 16.58 3.53
CA GLN A 48 -9.44 15.33 4.16
C GLN A 48 -8.12 15.47 4.91
N ALA A 49 -7.18 16.25 4.38
CA ALA A 49 -5.91 16.52 5.05
C ALA A 49 -6.10 17.32 6.34
N GLU A 50 -6.98 18.32 6.35
CA GLU A 50 -7.35 19.10 7.54
C GLU A 50 -8.03 18.24 8.61
N GLU A 51 -8.99 17.39 8.22
CA GLU A 51 -9.68 16.46 9.13
C GLU A 51 -8.68 15.48 9.77
N LEU A 52 -7.73 14.95 9.00
CA LEU A 52 -6.66 14.08 9.50
C LEU A 52 -5.72 14.82 10.44
N ALA A 53 -5.36 16.06 10.14
CA ALA A 53 -4.51 16.88 10.99
C ALA A 53 -5.17 17.14 12.35
N ALA A 54 -6.44 17.57 12.35
CA ALA A 54 -7.22 17.79 13.58
C ALA A 54 -7.35 16.51 14.41
N ARG A 55 -7.54 15.36 13.74
CA ARG A 55 -7.57 14.05 14.41
C ARG A 55 -6.24 13.71 15.07
N PHE A 56 -5.12 13.90 14.38
CA PHE A 56 -3.79 13.64 14.95
C PHE A 56 -3.45 14.59 16.11
N ASP A 57 -3.85 15.86 16.01
CA ASP A 57 -3.71 16.81 17.11
C ASP A 57 -4.55 16.40 18.33
N GLY A 58 -5.79 15.98 18.12
CA GLY A 58 -6.66 15.47 19.19
C GLY A 58 -6.06 14.24 19.89
N LEU A 59 -5.57 13.27 19.12
CA LEU A 59 -4.89 12.09 19.67
C LEU A 59 -3.60 12.47 20.42
N HIS A 60 -2.84 13.43 19.91
CA HIS A 60 -1.63 13.90 20.58
C HIS A 60 -1.96 14.50 21.96
N GLN A 61 -2.99 15.36 22.02
CA GLN A 61 -3.46 15.94 23.28
C GLN A 61 -3.97 14.87 24.25
N GLU A 62 -4.69 13.86 23.75
CA GLU A 62 -5.13 12.74 24.56
C GLU A 62 -3.94 11.99 25.20
N MET A 63 -2.87 11.75 24.44
CA MET A 63 -1.67 11.10 24.96
C MET A 63 -0.93 11.97 25.98
N LEU A 64 -0.84 13.28 25.74
CA LEU A 64 -0.28 14.23 26.71
C LEU A 64 -1.09 14.24 28.03
N ASN A 65 -2.42 14.26 27.94
CA ASN A 65 -3.31 14.23 29.11
C ASN A 65 -3.20 12.91 29.90
N ARG A 66 -2.77 11.83 29.25
CA ARG A 66 -2.42 10.55 29.90
C ARG A 66 -1.03 10.52 30.53
N GLY A 67 -0.28 11.62 30.42
CA GLY A 67 1.04 11.77 31.03
C GLY A 67 2.20 11.28 30.16
N LEU A 68 1.98 11.02 28.86
CA LEU A 68 3.10 10.64 27.98
C LEU A 68 4.02 11.82 27.72
N PRO A 69 5.35 11.61 27.68
CA PRO A 69 6.30 12.62 27.22
C PRO A 69 5.95 13.08 25.80
N ALA A 70 6.12 14.37 25.50
CA ALA A 70 5.65 14.95 24.24
C ALA A 70 6.16 14.22 22.98
N ARG A 71 7.44 13.83 22.96
CA ARG A 71 8.00 13.07 21.82
C ARG A 71 7.41 11.66 21.72
N GLU A 72 7.18 11.01 22.85
CA GLU A 72 6.57 9.68 22.88
C GLU A 72 5.10 9.74 22.43
N ALA A 73 4.36 10.74 22.90
CA ALA A 73 2.98 11.00 22.48
C ALA A 73 2.86 11.14 20.96
N LEU A 74 3.78 11.86 20.30
CA LEU A 74 3.83 11.96 18.83
C LEU A 74 4.07 10.60 18.16
N THR A 75 5.00 9.80 18.70
CA THR A 75 5.25 8.45 18.17
C THR A 75 4.08 7.48 18.43
N GLU A 76 3.32 7.68 19.50
CA GLU A 76 2.08 6.92 19.77
C GLU A 76 0.94 7.30 18.81
N VAL A 77 0.83 8.57 18.43
CA VAL A 77 -0.10 8.98 17.36
C VAL A 77 0.24 8.22 16.07
N ALA A 78 1.53 8.17 15.71
CA ALA A 78 1.97 7.42 14.53
C ALA A 78 1.68 5.92 14.66
N ARG A 79 1.87 5.33 15.84
CA ARG A 79 1.56 3.92 16.11
C ARG A 79 0.07 3.63 16.01
N THR A 80 -0.76 4.52 16.54
CA THR A 80 -2.23 4.42 16.51
C THR A 80 -2.72 4.48 15.06
N ALA A 81 -2.27 5.47 14.30
CA ALA A 81 -2.60 5.57 12.88
C ALA A 81 -2.13 4.36 12.06
N ALA A 82 -0.92 3.84 12.35
CA ALA A 82 -0.42 2.62 11.72
C ALA A 82 -1.31 1.41 11.99
N ARG A 83 -1.79 1.28 13.23
CA ARG A 83 -2.68 0.21 13.66
C ARG A 83 -4.04 0.30 12.97
N ASP A 84 -4.63 1.49 12.89
CA ASP A 84 -5.92 1.69 12.22
C ASP A 84 -5.86 1.29 10.74
N ILE A 85 -4.80 1.70 10.04
CA ILE A 85 -4.60 1.33 8.63
C ILE A 85 -4.43 -0.19 8.50
N TRP A 86 -3.62 -0.80 9.37
CA TRP A 86 -3.41 -2.24 9.39
C TRP A 86 -4.71 -3.01 9.62
N ASP A 87 -5.47 -2.64 10.65
CA ASP A 87 -6.72 -3.30 11.03
C ASP A 87 -7.78 -3.13 9.93
N GLY A 88 -7.84 -1.95 9.29
CA GLY A 88 -8.69 -1.69 8.14
C GLY A 88 -8.40 -2.62 6.96
N PHE A 89 -7.13 -2.79 6.58
CA PHE A 89 -6.76 -3.74 5.53
C PHE A 89 -6.96 -5.20 5.96
N ALA A 90 -6.63 -5.57 7.20
CA ALA A 90 -6.81 -6.93 7.70
C ALA A 90 -8.30 -7.33 7.73
N LEU A 91 -9.19 -6.39 8.01
CA LEU A 91 -10.64 -6.60 7.92
C LEU A 91 -11.09 -6.80 6.47
N ARG A 92 -10.66 -5.94 5.55
CA ARG A 92 -10.98 -6.07 4.11
C ARG A 92 -10.47 -7.40 3.55
N LEU A 93 -9.24 -7.81 3.90
CA LEU A 93 -8.68 -9.10 3.49
C LEU A 93 -9.55 -10.28 3.95
N ARG A 94 -9.99 -10.26 5.21
CA ARG A 94 -10.88 -11.30 5.76
C ARG A 94 -12.21 -11.35 5.02
N ARG A 95 -12.79 -10.19 4.68
CA ARG A 95 -14.04 -10.08 3.91
C ARG A 95 -13.89 -10.63 2.49
N HIS A 96 -12.87 -10.21 1.75
CA HIS A 96 -12.63 -10.70 0.38
C HIS A 96 -12.39 -12.23 0.36
N ARG A 97 -11.64 -12.76 1.33
CA ARG A 97 -11.46 -14.22 1.46
C ARG A 97 -12.77 -14.96 1.77
N ALA A 98 -13.60 -14.41 2.65
CA ALA A 98 -14.91 -14.99 2.97
C ALA A 98 -15.86 -14.95 1.77
N ALA A 99 -15.74 -13.94 0.90
CA ALA A 99 -16.51 -13.79 -0.33
C ALA A 99 -15.94 -14.59 -1.52
N GLY A 100 -14.79 -15.26 -1.38
CA GLY A 100 -14.13 -15.98 -2.48
C GLY A 100 -13.42 -15.07 -3.51
N GLU A 101 -13.28 -13.78 -3.21
CA GLU A 101 -12.67 -12.76 -4.08
C GLU A 101 -11.13 -12.81 -3.97
N GLN A 102 -10.52 -13.87 -4.54
CA GLN A 102 -9.10 -14.15 -4.35
C GLN A 102 -8.17 -13.05 -4.90
N ILE A 103 -8.55 -12.40 -6.02
CA ILE A 103 -7.77 -11.33 -6.63
C ILE A 103 -7.73 -10.12 -5.68
N ASP A 104 -8.89 -9.66 -5.20
CA ASP A 104 -8.97 -8.54 -4.26
C ASP A 104 -8.30 -8.85 -2.92
N ALA A 105 -8.42 -10.08 -2.44
CA ALA A 105 -7.68 -10.55 -1.28
C ALA A 105 -6.15 -10.44 -1.48
N ASN A 106 -5.64 -10.83 -2.64
CA ASN A 106 -4.21 -10.72 -2.95
C ASN A 106 -3.76 -9.25 -3.01
N VAL A 107 -4.56 -8.38 -3.62
CA VAL A 107 -4.31 -6.92 -3.67
C VAL A 107 -4.19 -6.36 -2.25
N VAL A 108 -5.14 -6.68 -1.36
CA VAL A 108 -5.10 -6.20 0.03
C VAL A 108 -3.94 -6.83 0.82
N ALA A 109 -3.55 -8.07 0.53
CA ALA A 109 -2.38 -8.69 1.15
C ALA A 109 -1.07 -7.95 0.78
N VAL A 110 -0.93 -7.49 -0.46
CA VAL A 110 0.19 -6.64 -0.88
C VAL A 110 0.17 -5.30 -0.14
N ALA A 111 -1.02 -4.71 0.09
CA ALA A 111 -1.16 -3.48 0.89
C ALA A 111 -0.62 -3.68 2.32
N LEU A 112 -1.03 -4.76 2.99
CA LEU A 112 -0.55 -5.13 4.33
C LEU A 112 0.97 -5.32 4.37
N ALA A 113 1.54 -6.04 3.41
CA ALA A 113 2.99 -6.23 3.32
C ALA A 113 3.74 -4.89 3.16
N SER A 114 3.14 -3.94 2.44
CA SER A 114 3.74 -2.61 2.20
C SER A 114 3.89 -1.79 3.48
N ILE A 115 2.94 -1.91 4.41
CA ILE A 115 2.90 -1.14 5.66
C ILE A 115 3.42 -1.92 6.88
N GLN A 116 3.75 -3.22 6.71
CA GLN A 116 4.19 -4.09 7.80
C GLN A 116 5.40 -3.53 8.56
N CYS A 117 6.30 -2.80 7.88
CA CYS A 117 7.45 -2.17 8.54
C CYS A 117 7.03 -1.26 9.70
N MET A 118 5.95 -0.47 9.56
CA MET A 118 5.46 0.44 10.60
C MET A 118 5.04 -0.32 11.87
N THR A 119 4.28 -1.40 11.71
CA THR A 119 3.80 -2.21 12.84
C THR A 119 4.92 -2.85 13.66
N ARG A 120 6.10 -3.05 13.05
CA ARG A 120 7.29 -3.62 13.69
C ARG A 120 8.24 -2.57 14.24
N ALA A 121 8.34 -1.43 13.56
CA ALA A 121 9.33 -0.38 13.84
C ALA A 121 8.86 0.59 14.93
N LEU A 122 7.62 1.10 14.83
CA LEU A 122 7.10 2.13 15.73
C LEU A 122 7.00 1.70 17.21
N PRO A 123 6.74 0.43 17.55
CA PRO A 123 6.78 -0.03 18.94
C PRO A 123 8.19 -0.07 19.55
N ARG A 124 9.24 -0.19 18.74
CA ARG A 124 10.61 -0.41 19.22
C ARG A 124 11.39 0.88 19.49
N HIS A 125 10.93 2.00 18.96
CA HIS A 125 11.63 3.29 19.03
C HIS A 125 10.67 4.41 19.49
N PRO A 126 10.14 4.34 20.73
CA PRO A 126 9.32 5.42 21.28
C PRO A 126 10.14 6.72 21.38
N GLY A 127 9.53 7.85 21.05
CA GLY A 127 10.16 9.18 21.13
C GLY A 127 11.13 9.55 19.99
N ASP A 128 11.52 8.59 19.15
CA ASP A 128 12.38 8.82 17.98
C ASP A 128 11.55 9.29 16.78
N LEU A 129 11.38 10.60 16.67
CA LEU A 129 10.60 11.24 15.60
C LEU A 129 11.22 11.04 14.21
N ASP A 130 12.55 11.04 14.10
CA ASP A 130 13.24 10.87 12.81
C ASP A 130 13.06 9.45 12.29
N TYR A 131 13.19 8.46 13.18
CA TYR A 131 12.94 7.07 12.83
C TYR A 131 11.46 6.83 12.50
N ALA A 132 10.53 7.43 13.26
CA ALA A 132 9.10 7.35 12.96
C ALA A 132 8.77 7.95 11.59
N ALA A 133 9.23 9.17 11.29
CA ALA A 133 9.00 9.84 10.01
C ALA A 133 9.57 9.03 8.83
N ARG A 134 10.81 8.53 8.94
CA ARG A 134 11.43 7.66 7.93
C ARG A 134 10.65 6.37 7.70
N THR A 135 10.15 5.75 8.78
CA THR A 135 9.36 4.53 8.70
C THR A 135 8.03 4.77 7.99
N VAL A 136 7.32 5.85 8.35
CA VAL A 136 6.05 6.26 7.70
C VAL A 136 6.28 6.58 6.22
N SER A 137 7.32 7.36 5.89
CA SER A 137 7.67 7.70 4.51
C SER A 137 7.98 6.45 3.68
N THR A 138 8.72 5.48 4.26
CA THR A 138 9.06 4.22 3.60
C THR A 138 7.82 3.38 3.32
N ALA A 139 6.91 3.24 4.29
CA ALA A 139 5.65 2.52 4.10
C ALA A 139 4.77 3.19 3.05
N ARG A 140 4.66 4.53 3.08
CA ARG A 140 3.90 5.31 2.09
C ARG A 140 4.44 5.08 0.69
N ARG A 141 5.76 5.19 0.49
CA ARG A 141 6.40 4.96 -0.82
C ARG A 141 6.16 3.54 -1.33
N ARG A 142 6.28 2.53 -0.46
CA ARG A 142 5.99 1.13 -0.82
C ARG A 142 4.53 0.94 -1.22
N LEU A 143 3.61 1.53 -0.45
CA LEU A 143 2.17 1.44 -0.72
C LEU A 143 1.80 2.16 -2.03
N GLN A 144 2.39 3.32 -2.31
CA GLN A 144 2.21 4.04 -3.58
C GLN A 144 2.76 3.25 -4.77
N TYR A 145 3.97 2.71 -4.64
CA TYR A 145 4.61 1.90 -5.68
C TYR A 145 3.76 0.66 -5.99
N ASN A 146 3.42 -0.11 -4.96
CA ASN A 146 2.62 -1.33 -5.12
C ASN A 146 1.20 -1.03 -5.59
N GLY A 147 0.55 0.03 -5.08
CA GLY A 147 -0.75 0.48 -5.55
C GLY A 147 -0.73 0.91 -7.02
N GLY A 148 0.32 1.60 -7.46
CA GLY A 148 0.54 1.98 -8.85
C GLY A 148 0.78 0.77 -9.76
N LEU A 149 1.56 -0.22 -9.31
CA LEU A 149 1.73 -1.49 -10.03
C LEU A 149 0.40 -2.23 -10.15
N LEU A 150 -0.35 -2.35 -9.05
CA LEU A 150 -1.64 -3.04 -9.05
C LEU A 150 -2.66 -2.33 -9.93
N HIS A 151 -2.66 -1.00 -9.99
CA HIS A 151 -3.53 -0.27 -10.90
C HIS A 151 -3.22 -0.55 -12.39
N ARG A 152 -1.96 -0.81 -12.73
CA ARG A 152 -1.55 -1.20 -14.09
C ARG A 152 -1.92 -2.64 -14.42
N LEU A 153 -1.88 -3.52 -13.43
CA LEU A 153 -2.21 -4.94 -13.58
C LEU A 153 -3.72 -5.21 -13.50
N HIS A 154 -4.46 -4.36 -12.76
CA HIS A 154 -5.89 -4.46 -12.53
C HIS A 154 -6.52 -3.06 -12.60
N PRO A 155 -7.44 -2.81 -13.56
CA PRO A 155 -8.03 -1.49 -13.75
C PRO A 155 -8.93 -1.04 -12.60
N HIS A 156 -9.32 -1.94 -11.69
CA HIS A 156 -10.10 -1.60 -10.51
C HIS A 156 -9.22 -0.87 -9.47
N ARG A 157 -9.41 0.46 -9.38
CA ARG A 157 -8.83 1.26 -8.30
C ARG A 157 -9.49 0.85 -6.99
N ASN A 158 -8.70 0.33 -6.05
CA ASN A 158 -9.16 0.11 -4.69
C ASN A 158 -9.00 1.43 -3.89
N PRO A 159 -10.09 2.11 -3.49
CA PRO A 159 -10.03 3.39 -2.80
C PRO A 159 -9.26 3.32 -1.48
N ALA A 160 -9.16 2.13 -0.86
CA ALA A 160 -8.37 1.89 0.35
C ALA A 160 -6.91 2.31 0.21
N PHE A 161 -6.31 2.12 -0.97
CA PHE A 161 -4.92 2.49 -1.21
C PHE A 161 -4.75 3.99 -1.21
N GLN A 162 -5.67 4.72 -1.83
CA GLN A 162 -5.63 6.18 -1.90
C GLN A 162 -5.85 6.79 -0.52
N GLU A 163 -6.86 6.31 0.22
CA GLU A 163 -7.13 6.71 1.60
C GLU A 163 -5.94 6.46 2.54
N ALA A 164 -5.33 5.27 2.47
CA ALA A 164 -4.18 4.92 3.29
C ALA A 164 -2.94 5.76 2.91
N VAL A 165 -2.69 6.00 1.62
CA VAL A 165 -1.60 6.89 1.17
C VAL A 165 -1.82 8.31 1.67
N ALA A 166 -3.04 8.85 1.57
CA ALA A 166 -3.37 10.18 2.07
C ALA A 166 -3.18 10.27 3.59
N THR A 167 -3.63 9.25 4.33
CA THR A 167 -3.44 9.17 5.79
C THR A 167 -1.96 9.16 6.16
N LEU A 168 -1.14 8.37 5.48
CA LEU A 168 0.30 8.32 5.72
C LEU A 168 1.02 9.61 5.33
N GLN A 169 0.55 10.30 4.29
CA GLN A 169 1.08 11.60 3.87
C GLN A 169 0.78 12.68 4.93
N SER A 170 -0.46 12.74 5.43
CA SER A 170 -0.82 13.66 6.51
C SER A 170 -0.05 13.35 7.80
N LEU A 171 0.18 12.06 8.10
CA LEU A 171 0.97 11.65 9.25
C LEU A 171 2.45 12.05 9.12
N GLU A 172 3.03 11.90 7.93
CA GLU A 172 4.40 12.36 7.64
C GLU A 172 4.53 13.89 7.82
N ALA A 173 3.56 14.66 7.32
CA ALA A 173 3.52 16.11 7.51
C ALA A 173 3.38 16.49 8.99
N PHE A 174 2.51 15.81 9.73
CA PHE A 174 2.31 16.01 11.16
C PHE A 174 3.62 15.79 11.94
N LEU A 175 4.30 14.66 11.73
CA LEU A 175 5.56 14.34 12.42
C LEU A 175 6.68 15.34 12.08
N ASN A 176 6.81 15.71 10.81
CA ASN A 176 7.86 16.64 10.37
C ASN A 176 7.65 18.06 10.91
N ASN A 177 6.41 18.55 10.92
CA ASN A 177 6.09 19.86 11.47
C ASN A 177 6.39 19.91 12.98
N ARG A 178 6.06 18.84 13.71
CA ARG A 178 6.28 18.75 15.16
C ARG A 178 7.75 18.57 15.52
N HIS A 179 8.51 17.84 14.70
CA HIS A 179 9.97 17.74 14.85
C HIS A 179 10.63 19.12 14.72
N ARG A 180 10.25 19.92 13.73
CA ARG A 180 10.78 21.28 13.54
C ARG A 180 10.45 22.23 14.68
N THR A 181 9.28 22.09 15.32
CA THR A 181 8.90 22.92 16.47
C THR A 181 9.52 22.47 17.79
N ALA A 182 10.09 21.27 17.85
CA ALA A 182 10.66 20.68 19.06
C ALA A 182 12.21 20.67 19.06
N ALA A 183 12.83 21.13 17.96
CA ALA A 183 14.26 21.35 17.80
C ALA A 183 14.61 22.82 18.07
#